data_AF-A0A8I2Z814-F1
#
_entry.id   AF-A0A8I2Z814-F1
#
_cell.length_a   1.000
_cell.length_b   1.000
_cell.length_c   1.000
_cell.angle_alpha   90.00
_cell.angle_beta   90.00
_cell.angle_gamma   90.00
#
_symmetry.space_group_name_H-M   'P 1'
#
loop_
_entity.id
_entity.type
_entity.pdbx_description
1 polymer ?
#
loop_
_entity_poly.entity_id
_entity_poly.type
_entity_poly.pdbx_seq_one_letter_code
_entity_poly.pdbx_strand_id
1 'polypeptide(L)' 'MTFHKLVKNNAYYSRFQTKYKRRQQGKTDYYARKRLITQAKNKSSPLRSLATRSSAPLTPTSSPLSASSTV' A
#
# COMPACT_ATOMS: atom_id res chain seq x y z
N MET A 1 -1.46 -34.45 22.30
CA MET A 1 -0.95 -33.12 21.87
C MET A 1 -0.81 -33.10 20.37
N THR A 2 -1.42 -32.12 19.70
CA THR A 2 -1.40 -32.00 18.24
C THR A 2 -0.12 -31.29 17.81
N PHE A 3 0.77 -32.00 17.10
CA PHE A 3 1.99 -31.42 16.54
C PHE A 3 1.67 -30.66 15.25
N HIS A 4 1.80 -29.34 15.28
CA HIS A 4 1.66 -28.51 14.09
C HIS A 4 3.04 -28.22 13.50
N LYS A 5 3.25 -28.63 12.24
CA LYS A 5 4.51 -28.38 11.54
C LYS A 5 4.67 -26.89 11.25
N LEU A 6 5.77 -26.30 11.69
CA LEU A 6 6.14 -24.92 11.35
C LEU A 6 6.55 -24.83 9.87
N VAL A 7 5.67 -24.24 9.05
CA VAL A 7 5.89 -24.04 7.61
C VAL A 7 6.87 -22.89 7.34
N LYS A 8 6.81 -21.82 8.13
CA LYS A 8 7.70 -20.65 8.02
C LYS A 8 8.89 -20.78 8.98
N ASN A 9 9.81 -21.67 8.65
CA ASN A 9 11.04 -21.91 9.39
C ASN A 9 12.22 -21.12 8.80
N ASN A 10 13.41 -21.21 9.42
CA ASN A 10 14.61 -20.51 8.93
C ASN A 10 14.90 -20.86 7.46
N ALA A 11 14.73 -22.14 7.10
CA ALA A 11 14.86 -22.60 5.72
C ALA A 11 13.89 -21.86 4.77
N TYR A 12 12.63 -21.65 5.15
CA TYR A 12 11.66 -20.88 4.35
C TYR A 12 12.12 -19.44 4.09
N TYR A 13 12.67 -18.77 5.10
CA TYR A 13 13.10 -17.38 4.94
C TYR A 13 14.41 -17.24 4.14
N SER A 14 15.29 -18.26 4.15
CA SER A 14 16.54 -18.22 3.37
C SER A 14 16.33 -18.20 1.84
N ARG A 15 15.16 -18.62 1.35
CA ARG A 15 14.79 -18.60 -0.09
C ARG A 15 13.75 -17.53 -0.44
N PHE A 16 13.23 -16.83 0.55
CA PHE A 16 12.12 -15.91 0.34
C PHE A 16 12.62 -14.59 -0.27
N GLN A 17 12.24 -14.35 -1.52
CA GLN A 17 12.58 -13.10 -2.23
C GLN A 17 11.45 -12.07 -2.09
N THR A 18 11.71 -11.05 -1.28
CA THR A 18 10.76 -9.98 -1.00
C THR A 18 10.49 -9.13 -2.24
N LYS A 19 9.21 -8.85 -2.53
CA LYS A 19 8.81 -7.97 -3.63
C LYS A 19 9.21 -6.51 -3.35
N TYR A 20 9.23 -5.62 -4.36
CA TYR A 20 9.58 -4.20 -4.16
C TYR A 20 8.68 -3.48 -3.15
N LYS A 21 9.25 -2.52 -2.40
CA LYS A 21 8.61 -1.81 -1.26
C LYS A 21 7.18 -1.33 -1.55
N ARG A 22 6.91 -0.71 -2.70
CA ARG A 22 5.55 -0.22 -3.00
C ARG A 22 4.55 -1.31 -3.41
N ARG A 23 5.03 -2.48 -3.83
CA ARG A 23 4.18 -3.67 -4.06
C ARG A 23 3.83 -4.35 -2.73
N GLN A 24 4.76 -4.38 -1.78
CA GLN A 24 4.47 -4.82 -0.40
C GLN A 24 3.40 -3.95 0.27
N GLN A 25 3.47 -2.62 0.04
CA GLN A 25 2.47 -1.67 0.56
C GLN A 25 1.15 -1.63 -0.24
N GLY A 26 1.01 -2.41 -1.32
CA GLY A 26 -0.19 -2.40 -2.18
C GLY A 26 -0.43 -1.09 -2.95
N LYS A 27 0.51 -0.14 -2.93
CA LYS A 27 0.34 1.21 -3.49
C LYS A 27 0.63 1.32 -4.99
N THR A 28 1.13 0.25 -5.61
CA THR A 28 1.54 0.27 -7.03
C THR A 28 1.28 -1.05 -7.69
N ASP A 29 0.65 -0.96 -8.84
CA ASP A 29 0.87 -1.95 -9.86
C ASP A 29 2.02 -1.55 -10.81
N TYR A 30 3.10 -2.34 -10.79
CA TYR A 30 4.26 -2.14 -11.66
C TYR A 30 3.99 -2.50 -13.13
N TYR A 31 3.02 -3.37 -13.44
CA TYR A 31 2.71 -3.73 -14.83
C TYR A 31 2.08 -2.54 -15.58
N ALA A 32 1.07 -1.90 -14.98
CA ALA A 32 0.50 -0.67 -15.52
C ALA A 32 1.53 0.49 -15.55
N ARG A 33 2.34 0.64 -14.49
CA ARG A 33 3.33 1.72 -14.38
C ARG A 33 4.38 1.70 -15.49
N LYS A 34 4.83 0.52 -15.94
CA LYS A 34 5.82 0.40 -17.02
C LYS A 34 5.34 1.05 -18.31
N ARG A 35 4.04 0.91 -18.64
CA ARG A 35 3.44 1.49 -19.84
C ARG A 35 3.28 3.01 -19.75
N LEU A 36 3.08 3.54 -18.55
CA LEU A 36 2.86 4.97 -18.30
C LEU A 36 4.15 5.78 -18.20
N ILE A 37 5.28 5.15 -17.86
CA ILE A 37 6.57 5.84 -17.65
C ILE A 37 7.52 5.68 -18.84
N THR A 38 7.36 4.62 -19.63
CA THR A 38 8.26 4.38 -20.77
C THR A 38 7.99 5.40 -21.88
N GLN A 39 9.03 6.15 -22.23
CA GLN A 39 9.04 7.11 -23.33
C GLN A 39 9.76 6.53 -24.54
N ALA A 40 9.36 6.94 -25.74
CA ALA A 40 10.11 6.63 -26.95
C ALA A 40 11.47 7.34 -26.92
N LYS A 41 12.55 6.62 -27.24
CA LYS A 41 13.95 7.09 -27.10
C LYS A 41 14.28 8.35 -27.91
N ASN A 42 13.45 8.67 -28.90
CA ASN A 42 13.61 9.80 -29.83
C ASN A 42 12.91 11.09 -29.37
N LYS A 43 12.32 11.13 -28.17
CA LYS A 43 11.65 12.33 -27.63
C LYS A 43 12.42 12.91 -26.44
N SER A 44 12.70 14.21 -26.49
CA SER A 44 13.53 14.94 -25.50
C SER A 44 12.74 15.64 -24.38
N SER A 45 11.41 15.53 -24.38
CA SER A 45 10.53 16.17 -23.39
C SER A 45 10.24 15.21 -22.21
N PRO A 46 10.32 15.62 -20.94
CA PRO A 46 10.04 14.73 -19.82
C PRO A 46 8.58 14.25 -19.80
N LEU A 47 8.36 12.94 -19.76
CA LEU A 47 7.05 12.30 -19.71
C LEU A 47 6.33 12.64 -18.39
N ARG A 48 5.17 13.30 -18.47
CA ARG A 48 4.36 13.69 -17.30
C ARG A 48 3.13 12.79 -17.19
N SER A 49 3.13 11.87 -16.22
CA SER A 49 1.95 11.09 -15.84
C SER A 49 1.21 11.78 -14.69
N LEU A 50 -0.04 12.19 -14.88
CA LEU A 50 -0.87 12.78 -13.82
C LEU A 50 -1.39 11.66 -12.90
N ALA A 51 -0.96 11.70 -11.63
CA ALA A 51 -1.37 10.73 -10.63
C ALA A 51 -2.69 11.17 -9.98
N THR A 52 -3.81 10.54 -10.36
CA THR A 52 -5.10 10.72 -9.69
C THR A 52 -5.17 9.79 -8.46
N ARG A 53 -5.32 10.36 -7.26
CA ARG A 53 -5.52 9.59 -6.02
C ARG A 53 -6.78 10.11 -5.30
N SER A 54 -7.87 9.34 -5.34
CA SER A 54 -9.06 9.62 -4.54
C SER A 54 -8.83 9.12 -3.11
N SER A 55 -8.41 9.98 -2.20
CA SER A 55 -8.44 9.69 -0.75
C SER A 55 -9.68 10.32 -0.14
N ALA A 56 -10.59 9.50 0.37
CA ALA A 56 -11.75 9.97 1.15
C ALA A 56 -11.26 10.58 2.49
N PRO A 57 -11.75 11.76 2.89
CA PRO A 57 -11.43 12.32 4.20
C PRO A 57 -12.21 11.57 5.28
N LEU A 58 -11.49 11.00 6.26
CA LEU A 58 -12.10 10.46 7.47
C LEU A 58 -12.50 11.65 8.35
N THR A 59 -13.80 11.93 8.44
CA THR A 59 -14.36 12.93 9.35
C THR A 59 -14.29 12.40 10.79
N PRO A 60 -13.67 13.12 11.74
CA PRO A 60 -13.78 12.76 13.15
C PRO A 60 -15.18 13.16 13.64
N THR A 61 -16.06 12.19 13.82
CA THR A 61 -17.33 12.37 14.56
C THR A 61 -16.99 12.55 16.03
N SER A 62 -16.88 13.81 16.49
CA SER A 62 -16.89 14.13 17.92
C SER A 62 -18.30 13.95 18.46
N SER A 63 -18.54 12.85 19.17
CA SER A 63 -19.78 12.59 19.89
C SER A 63 -20.00 13.66 20.98
N PRO A 64 -21.17 14.32 21.05
CA PRO A 64 -21.50 15.19 22.17
C PRO A 64 -21.96 14.31 23.35
N LEU A 65 -21.17 14.24 24.41
CA LEU A 65 -21.59 13.64 25.68
C LEU A 65 -22.60 14.59 26.35
N SER A 66 -23.85 14.15 26.35
CA SER A 66 -24.94 14.73 27.14
C SER A 66 -24.81 14.35 28.62
N ALA A 67 -25.36 15.22 29.48
CA ALA A 67 -25.78 14.97 30.86
C ALA A 67 -24.64 14.89 31.91
N SER A 68 -24.75 15.40 33.13
CA SER A 68 -25.93 15.62 33.98
C SER A 68 -25.68 16.72 35.01
N SER A 69 -26.76 17.41 35.35
CA SER A 69 -27.00 18.13 36.60
C SER A 69 -26.50 17.40 37.85
N THR A 70 -25.94 18.11 38.83
CA THR A 70 -26.08 17.83 40.27
C THR A 70 -25.69 19.09 41.06
N VAL A 71 -26.72 19.69 41.69
CA VAL A 71 -26.75 20.45 42.96
C VAL A 71 -25.76 21.60 43.16
#